data_AF-A0A6P8GH18-F1
#
_entry.id   AF-A0A6P8GH18-F1
#
_cell.length_a   1.000
_cell.length_b   1.000
_cell.length_c   1.000
_cell.angle_alpha   90.00
_cell.angle_beta   90.00
_cell.angle_gamma   90.00
#
_symmetry.space_group_name_H-M   'P 1'
#
loop_
_entity.id
_entity.type
_entity.pdbx_description
1 polymer ?
#
loop_
_entity_poly.entity_id
_entity_poly.type
_entity_poly.pdbx_seq_one_letter_code
_entity_poly.pdbx_strand_id
1 'polypeptide(L)'
;MEPLPASYYGKIDKKNPVISAFVGEIKEFKSCIKRVRDFPKFDQTTYVRGSKLLFGIWNKYKPRLPTYYYDQHVLHIADFLFSNKLYYLAQWQGYGRYLCEHGDVTIDSIKDVDHFKSTLFPQGLNTDQAKLTFQALQGQCQCMFYLERARGREPSLDSVQKLLSLLGFLRIMMQALLPQEKLCWLVYNVLTKRQVFVSIKL
;
A
#
# COMPACT_ATOMS: atom_id res chain seq x y z
N MET A 1 17.60 15.73 29.41
CA MET A 1 16.72 15.82 28.23
C MET A 1 17.55 15.46 27.01
N GLU A 2 17.23 14.37 26.33
CA GLU A 2 17.82 14.11 25.00
C GLU A 2 17.33 15.20 24.04
N PRO A 3 18.22 15.80 23.23
CA PRO A 3 17.81 16.82 22.27
C PRO A 3 16.83 16.20 21.28
N LEU A 4 15.69 16.88 21.07
CA LEU A 4 14.72 16.47 20.05
C LEU A 4 15.46 16.33 18.71
N PRO A 5 15.45 15.15 18.06
CA PRO A 5 16.13 14.97 16.80
C PRO A 5 15.53 15.94 15.78
N ALA A 6 16.40 16.77 15.18
CA ALA A 6 16.02 17.89 14.35
C ALA A 6 14.93 17.52 13.33
N SER A 7 13.82 18.24 13.39
CA SER A 7 12.54 17.82 12.83
C SER A 7 12.44 17.97 11.32
N TYR A 8 13.21 18.85 10.67
CA TYR A 8 13.22 18.96 9.20
C TYR A 8 14.26 20.00 8.74
N TYR A 9 15.19 19.64 7.86
CA TYR A 9 16.18 20.59 7.31
C TYR A 9 15.80 21.04 5.89
N GLY A 10 15.08 22.15 5.77
CA GLY A 10 15.02 22.90 4.50
C GLY A 10 14.35 22.15 3.33
N LYS A 11 14.93 22.28 2.13
CA LYS A 11 14.32 21.79 0.87
C LYS A 11 14.42 20.27 0.72
N ILE A 12 13.48 19.69 -0.02
CA ILE A 12 13.51 18.27 -0.40
C ILE A 12 14.55 18.07 -1.51
N ASP A 13 15.82 17.99 -1.14
CA ASP A 13 16.90 17.78 -2.10
C ASP A 13 17.98 16.81 -1.57
N LYS A 14 18.89 16.41 -2.47
CA LYS A 14 19.97 15.45 -2.16
C LYS A 14 21.02 16.00 -1.18
N LYS A 15 21.01 17.31 -0.89
CA LYS A 15 21.93 17.93 0.07
C LYS A 15 21.39 17.83 1.50
N ASN A 16 20.09 17.56 1.66
CA ASN A 16 19.50 17.31 2.97
C ASN A 16 19.98 15.94 3.53
N PRO A 17 20.70 15.92 4.66
CA PRO A 17 21.24 14.69 5.22
C PRO A 17 20.16 13.70 5.66
N VAL A 18 18.99 14.18 6.09
CA VAL A 18 17.85 13.33 6.48
C VAL A 18 17.30 12.59 5.27
N ILE A 19 17.16 13.29 4.14
CA ILE A 19 16.66 12.71 2.89
C ILE A 19 17.69 11.73 2.33
N SER A 20 18.96 12.09 2.31
CA SER A 20 20.03 11.21 1.83
C SER A 20 20.15 9.94 2.67
N ALA A 21 20.06 10.04 4.00
CA ALA A 21 20.05 8.88 4.89
C ALA A 21 18.80 8.01 4.67
N PHE A 22 17.62 8.62 4.57
CA PHE A 22 16.37 7.92 4.28
C PHE A 22 16.43 7.12 2.97
N VAL A 23 16.83 7.79 1.88
CA VAL A 23 16.97 7.17 0.56
C VAL A 23 18.02 6.07 0.57
N GLY A 24 19.11 6.25 1.32
CA GLY A 24 20.14 5.24 1.55
C GLY A 24 19.60 3.97 2.20
N GLU A 25 18.94 4.11 3.36
CA GLU A 25 18.36 2.97 4.09
C GLU A 25 17.29 2.24 3.26
N ILE A 26 16.46 2.98 2.52
CA ILE A 26 15.47 2.40 1.60
C ILE A 26 16.14 1.62 0.46
N LYS A 27 17.24 2.14 -0.09
CA LYS A 27 18.00 1.46 -1.15
C LYS A 27 18.64 0.17 -0.64
N GLU A 28 19.21 0.20 0.55
CA GLU A 28 19.76 -0.98 1.22
C GLU A 28 18.68 -2.03 1.46
N PHE A 29 17.52 -1.61 1.97
CA PHE A 29 16.36 -2.47 2.13
C PHE A 29 15.96 -3.14 0.79
N LYS A 30 15.78 -2.36 -0.28
CA LYS A 30 15.43 -2.89 -1.61
C LYS A 30 16.49 -3.87 -2.11
N SER A 31 17.77 -3.60 -1.88
CA SER A 31 18.86 -4.50 -2.26
C SER A 31 18.80 -5.82 -1.49
N CYS A 32 18.53 -5.77 -0.18
CA CYS A 32 18.34 -6.96 0.65
C CYS A 32 17.20 -7.83 0.12
N ILE A 33 16.02 -7.26 -0.13
CA ILE A 33 14.87 -8.00 -0.67
C ILE A 33 15.18 -8.64 -2.03
N LYS A 34 15.87 -7.93 -2.94
CA LYS A 34 16.26 -8.48 -4.23
C LYS A 34 17.17 -9.69 -4.10
N ARG A 35 18.21 -9.62 -3.25
CA ARG A 35 19.12 -10.74 -3.01
C ARG A 35 18.40 -11.98 -2.49
N VAL A 36 17.44 -11.78 -1.58
CA VAL A 36 16.69 -12.88 -0.95
C VAL A 36 15.81 -13.61 -1.96
N ARG A 37 15.31 -12.92 -3.00
CA ARG A 37 14.56 -13.55 -4.10
C ARG A 37 15.41 -14.54 -4.90
N ASP A 38 16.71 -14.27 -5.04
CA ASP A 38 17.62 -15.09 -5.84
C ASP A 38 18.02 -16.39 -5.11
N PHE A 39 17.69 -16.52 -3.81
CA PHE A 39 17.88 -17.75 -3.05
C PHE A 39 16.59 -18.60 -3.04
N PRO A 40 16.68 -19.90 -3.37
CA PRO A 40 15.50 -20.78 -3.45
C PRO A 40 14.82 -21.04 -2.10
N LYS A 41 15.45 -20.70 -0.98
CA LYS A 41 14.87 -20.78 0.37
C LYS A 41 14.60 -19.37 0.89
N PHE A 42 13.43 -18.84 0.57
CA PHE A 42 12.91 -17.66 1.25
C PHE A 42 12.58 -18.04 2.71
N ASP A 43 13.52 -17.79 3.61
CA ASP A 43 13.36 -18.16 5.03
C ASP A 43 12.43 -17.17 5.77
N GLN A 44 11.58 -17.70 6.63
CA GLN A 44 10.68 -16.94 7.50
C GLN A 44 11.46 -15.94 8.37
N THR A 45 12.70 -16.28 8.75
CA THR A 45 13.62 -15.38 9.47
C THR A 45 13.93 -14.10 8.68
N THR A 46 14.09 -14.23 7.36
CA THR A 46 14.41 -13.12 6.46
C THR A 46 13.19 -12.23 6.23
N TYR A 47 12.00 -12.81 6.18
CA TYR A 47 10.73 -12.09 6.18
C TYR A 47 10.58 -11.22 7.44
N VAL A 48 10.78 -11.81 8.62
CA VAL A 48 10.69 -11.12 9.91
C VAL A 48 11.73 -9.99 9.99
N ARG A 49 12.95 -10.24 9.52
CA ARG A 49 14.01 -9.23 9.48
C ARG A 49 13.65 -8.06 8.55
N GLY A 50 13.13 -8.34 7.37
CA GLY A 50 12.68 -7.32 6.42
C GLY A 50 11.55 -6.45 6.99
N SER A 51 10.58 -7.06 7.68
CA SER A 51 9.48 -6.35 8.34
C SER A 51 9.98 -5.45 9.48
N LYS A 52 10.87 -5.97 10.35
CA LYS A 52 11.46 -5.17 11.44
C LYS A 52 12.26 -3.98 10.93
N LEU A 53 13.04 -4.18 9.86
CA LEU A 53 13.83 -3.11 9.26
C LEU A 53 12.94 -2.01 8.68
N LEU A 54 11.91 -2.36 7.90
CA LEU A 54 10.96 -1.37 7.36
C LEU A 54 10.23 -0.63 8.46
N PHE A 55 9.73 -1.33 9.47
CA PHE A 55 9.06 -0.71 10.61
C PHE A 55 9.98 0.32 11.32
N GLY A 56 11.26 -0.03 11.50
CA GLY A 56 12.27 0.86 12.06
C GLY A 56 12.49 2.12 11.21
N ILE A 57 12.66 1.96 9.89
CA ILE A 57 12.80 3.07 8.94
C ILE A 57 11.56 3.98 9.01
N TRP A 58 10.37 3.40 8.95
CA TRP A 58 9.12 4.14 8.99
C TRP A 58 8.95 4.97 10.24
N ASN A 59 9.20 4.41 11.42
CA ASN A 59 9.06 5.15 12.67
C ASN A 59 10.17 6.20 12.85
N LYS A 60 11.39 5.91 12.36
CA LYS A 60 12.51 6.84 12.42
C LYS A 60 12.28 8.09 11.57
N TYR A 61 11.71 7.93 10.37
CA TYR A 61 11.60 9.01 9.39
C TYR A 61 10.24 9.67 9.32
N LYS A 62 9.16 9.04 9.80
CA LYS A 62 7.82 9.66 9.85
C LYS A 62 7.79 11.05 10.50
N PRO A 63 8.36 11.28 11.70
CA PRO A 63 8.35 12.62 12.29
C PRO A 63 9.37 13.58 11.67
N ARG A 64 10.24 13.11 10.75
CA ARG A 64 11.38 13.88 10.20
C ARG A 64 11.18 14.30 8.74
N LEU A 65 10.13 13.80 8.09
CA LEU A 65 9.84 14.01 6.68
C LEU A 65 8.47 14.68 6.52
N PRO A 66 8.27 15.48 5.45
CA PRO A 66 6.95 16.00 5.12
C PRO A 66 6.00 14.85 4.83
N THR A 67 4.77 14.92 5.35
CA THR A 67 3.77 13.86 5.28
C THR A 67 3.59 13.31 3.87
N TYR A 68 3.34 14.19 2.89
CA TYR A 68 3.14 13.79 1.51
C TYR A 68 4.35 13.05 0.91
N TYR A 69 5.57 13.50 1.20
CA TYR A 69 6.78 12.85 0.72
C TYR A 69 6.96 11.47 1.37
N TYR A 70 6.72 11.36 2.67
CA TYR A 70 6.74 10.10 3.39
C TYR A 70 5.73 9.10 2.80
N ASP A 71 4.47 9.51 2.64
CA ASP A 71 3.38 8.69 2.11
C ASP A 71 3.69 8.15 0.72
N GLN A 72 4.21 9.02 -0.16
CA GLN A 72 4.64 8.62 -1.50
C GLN A 72 5.68 7.49 -1.45
N HIS A 73 6.65 7.56 -0.54
CA HIS A 73 7.66 6.52 -0.41
C HIS A 73 7.13 5.24 0.25
N VAL A 74 6.22 5.34 1.22
CA VAL A 74 5.53 4.17 1.79
C VAL A 74 4.82 3.40 0.68
N LEU A 75 4.07 4.08 -0.19
CA LEU A 75 3.36 3.45 -1.29
C LEU A 75 4.29 2.92 -2.39
N HIS A 76 5.38 3.64 -2.70
CA HIS A 76 6.40 3.13 -3.64
C HIS A 76 7.02 1.82 -3.11
N ILE A 77 7.32 1.74 -1.82
CA ILE A 77 7.85 0.51 -1.23
C ILE A 77 6.81 -0.60 -1.23
N ALA A 78 5.54 -0.29 -0.98
CA ALA A 78 4.44 -1.23 -1.11
C ALA A 78 4.37 -1.83 -2.53
N ASP A 79 4.44 -0.99 -3.57
CA ASP A 79 4.47 -1.43 -4.97
C ASP A 79 5.68 -2.30 -5.29
N PHE A 80 6.85 -1.95 -4.75
CA PHE A 80 8.06 -2.74 -4.89
C PHE A 80 7.91 -4.12 -4.24
N LEU A 81 7.39 -4.19 -3.01
CA LEU A 81 7.13 -5.44 -2.30
C LEU A 81 6.11 -6.31 -3.03
N PHE A 82 5.01 -5.70 -3.48
CA PHE A 82 3.98 -6.37 -4.26
C PHE A 82 4.55 -6.99 -5.55
N SER A 83 5.40 -6.24 -6.26
CA SER A 83 6.05 -6.71 -7.49
C SER A 83 7.00 -7.88 -7.25
N ASN A 84 7.50 -8.04 -6.02
CA ASN A 84 8.31 -9.17 -5.58
C ASN A 84 7.47 -10.28 -4.90
N LYS A 85 6.13 -10.27 -5.04
CA LYS A 85 5.19 -11.23 -4.46
C LYS A 85 5.19 -11.28 -2.93
N LEU A 86 5.70 -10.25 -2.26
CA LEU A 86 5.67 -10.11 -0.80
C LEU A 86 4.36 -9.45 -0.36
N TYR A 87 3.23 -10.08 -0.69
CA TYR A 87 1.90 -9.48 -0.56
C TYR A 87 1.55 -9.14 0.89
N TYR A 88 1.86 -10.03 1.84
CA TYR A 88 1.60 -9.76 3.27
C TYR A 88 2.40 -8.54 3.76
N LEU A 89 3.66 -8.39 3.32
CA LEU A 89 4.51 -7.28 3.72
C LEU A 89 4.08 -5.96 3.06
N ALA A 90 3.73 -6.02 1.78
CA ALA A 90 3.19 -4.88 1.03
C ALA A 90 1.89 -4.37 1.66
N GLN A 91 1.02 -5.29 2.09
CA GLN A 91 -0.22 -4.96 2.79
C GLN A 91 0.07 -4.30 4.14
N TRP A 92 0.84 -4.95 5.01
CA TRP A 92 1.02 -4.48 6.39
C TRP A 92 1.93 -3.26 6.53
N GLN A 93 3.07 -3.24 5.84
CA GLN A 93 4.09 -2.18 5.99
C GLN A 93 3.95 -1.07 4.93
N GLY A 94 2.95 -1.16 4.07
CA GLY A 94 2.75 -0.28 2.92
C GLY A 94 1.32 0.24 2.84
N TYR A 95 0.50 -0.43 2.03
CA TYR A 95 -0.86 0.02 1.70
C TYR A 95 -1.76 0.15 2.94
N GLY A 96 -1.82 -0.89 3.78
CA GLY A 96 -2.61 -0.89 5.01
C GLY A 96 -2.10 0.13 6.02
N ARG A 97 -0.78 0.30 6.15
CA ARG A 97 -0.18 1.35 6.99
C ARG A 97 -0.64 2.74 6.55
N TYR A 98 -0.56 3.05 5.27
CA TYR A 98 -1.05 4.33 4.75
C TYR A 98 -2.54 4.52 5.04
N LEU A 99 -3.36 3.48 4.81
CA LEU A 99 -4.81 3.57 5.02
C LEU A 99 -5.17 3.80 6.49
N CYS A 100 -4.62 3.02 7.43
CA CYS A 100 -4.84 3.21 8.87
C CYS A 100 -4.50 4.63 9.35
N GLU A 101 -3.51 5.27 8.74
CA GLU A 101 -3.10 6.64 9.10
C GLU A 101 -4.04 7.72 8.53
N HIS A 102 -4.78 7.40 7.46
CA HIS A 102 -5.66 8.32 6.75
C HIS A 102 -7.16 8.00 6.89
N GLY A 103 -7.49 6.92 7.59
CA GLY A 103 -8.85 6.52 7.93
C GLY A 103 -8.88 5.12 8.55
N ASP A 104 -9.61 4.95 9.65
CA ASP A 104 -9.84 3.62 10.24
C ASP A 104 -10.89 2.86 9.41
N VAL A 105 -10.46 2.39 8.25
CA VAL A 105 -11.36 1.80 7.25
C VAL A 105 -10.94 0.37 6.98
N THR A 106 -11.75 -0.55 7.47
CA THR A 106 -11.78 -1.93 6.98
C THR A 106 -12.63 -1.99 5.71
N ILE A 107 -12.24 -2.82 4.76
CA ILE A 107 -12.98 -3.01 3.50
C ILE A 107 -14.45 -3.36 3.77
N ASP A 108 -14.71 -4.10 4.84
CA ASP A 108 -16.05 -4.53 5.24
C ASP A 108 -16.91 -3.42 5.88
N SER A 109 -16.32 -2.29 6.31
CA SER A 109 -17.09 -1.21 6.94
C SER A 109 -17.75 -0.26 5.94
N ILE A 110 -17.30 -0.25 4.69
CA ILE A 110 -17.83 0.63 3.64
C ILE A 110 -19.04 -0.02 2.97
N LYS A 111 -20.20 0.61 3.13
CA LYS A 111 -21.50 0.10 2.68
C LYS A 111 -21.95 0.65 1.33
N ASP A 112 -21.59 1.90 1.03
CA ASP A 112 -22.05 2.60 -0.16
C ASP A 112 -21.03 3.67 -0.63
N VAL A 113 -21.33 4.27 -1.78
CA VAL A 113 -20.47 5.25 -2.48
C VAL A 113 -20.29 6.54 -1.69
N ASP A 114 -21.32 6.99 -0.96
CA ASP A 114 -21.27 8.25 -0.23
C ASP A 114 -20.47 8.08 1.06
N HIS A 115 -20.63 6.95 1.74
CA HIS A 115 -19.78 6.55 2.85
C HIS A 115 -18.32 6.38 2.40
N PHE A 116 -18.07 5.76 1.24
CA PHE A 116 -16.73 5.66 0.67
C PHE A 116 -16.08 7.04 0.45
N LYS A 117 -16.79 7.96 -0.20
CA LYS A 117 -16.27 9.30 -0.51
C LYS A 117 -16.03 10.13 0.74
N SER A 118 -17.00 10.17 1.66
CA SER A 118 -16.89 10.98 2.88
C SER A 118 -15.76 10.49 3.80
N THR A 119 -15.58 9.17 3.94
CA THR A 119 -14.56 8.61 4.82
C THR A 119 -13.16 8.66 4.23
N LEU A 120 -12.98 8.31 2.95
CA LEU A 120 -11.64 8.18 2.34
C LEU A 120 -11.20 9.42 1.55
N PHE A 121 -12.14 10.29 1.18
CA PHE A 121 -11.90 11.49 0.38
C PHE A 121 -12.65 12.71 0.93
N PRO A 122 -12.45 13.08 2.21
CA PRO A 122 -13.17 14.20 2.84
C PRO A 122 -12.91 15.55 2.15
N GLN A 123 -11.74 15.70 1.51
CA GLN A 123 -11.36 16.88 0.73
C GLN A 123 -11.70 16.76 -0.76
N GLY A 124 -12.44 15.71 -1.15
CA GLY A 124 -12.78 15.40 -2.53
C GLY A 124 -11.70 14.66 -3.32
N LEU A 125 -12.05 14.29 -4.55
CA LEU A 125 -11.27 13.42 -5.44
C LEU A 125 -10.22 14.15 -6.29
N ASN A 126 -10.21 15.49 -6.26
CA ASN A 126 -9.34 16.32 -7.10
C ASN A 126 -8.03 16.74 -6.42
N THR A 127 -7.66 16.09 -5.32
CA THR A 127 -6.44 16.40 -4.55
C THR A 127 -5.30 15.45 -4.93
N ASP A 128 -4.06 15.87 -4.68
CA ASP A 128 -2.91 14.95 -4.86
C ASP A 128 -2.92 13.80 -3.84
N GLN A 129 -3.45 14.04 -2.63
CA GLN A 129 -3.66 12.98 -1.64
C GLN A 129 -4.66 11.93 -2.14
N ALA A 130 -5.70 12.32 -2.88
CA ALA A 130 -6.67 11.37 -3.42
C ALA A 130 -6.01 10.33 -4.35
N LYS A 131 -4.95 10.71 -5.08
CA LYS A 131 -4.17 9.76 -5.90
C LYS A 131 -3.46 8.73 -5.04
N LEU A 132 -2.83 9.15 -3.94
CA LEU A 132 -2.15 8.26 -2.99
C LEU A 132 -3.14 7.33 -2.30
N THR A 133 -4.28 7.86 -1.84
CA THR A 133 -5.35 7.06 -1.25
C THR A 133 -5.89 6.03 -2.22
N PHE A 134 -6.11 6.42 -3.48
CA PHE A 134 -6.52 5.46 -4.50
C PHE A 134 -5.48 4.35 -4.72
N GLN A 135 -4.21 4.71 -4.87
CA GLN A 135 -3.12 3.73 -5.03
C GLN A 135 -3.06 2.77 -3.83
N ALA A 136 -3.23 3.29 -2.61
CA ALA A 136 -3.26 2.50 -1.39
C ALA A 136 -4.43 1.51 -1.37
N LEU A 137 -5.65 1.98 -1.64
CA LEU A 137 -6.86 1.15 -1.70
C LEU A 137 -6.73 0.04 -2.74
N GLN A 138 -6.24 0.39 -3.93
CA GLN A 138 -5.99 -0.56 -5.00
C GLN A 138 -4.99 -1.63 -4.56
N GLY A 139 -3.84 -1.21 -4.03
CA GLY A 139 -2.80 -2.11 -3.57
C GLY A 139 -3.27 -3.03 -2.44
N GLN A 140 -4.06 -2.49 -1.52
CA GLN A 140 -4.67 -3.23 -0.42
C GLN A 140 -5.59 -4.33 -0.94
N CYS A 141 -6.49 -4.00 -1.88
CA CYS A 141 -7.40 -4.96 -2.50
C CYS A 141 -6.65 -6.08 -3.21
N GLN A 142 -5.59 -5.72 -3.94
CA GLN A 142 -4.76 -6.69 -4.65
C GLN A 142 -4.02 -7.61 -3.69
N CYS A 143 -3.43 -7.08 -2.61
CA CYS A 143 -2.77 -7.91 -1.61
C CYS A 143 -3.76 -8.90 -0.97
N MET A 144 -4.96 -8.45 -0.59
CA MET A 144 -6.00 -9.31 -0.03
C MET A 144 -6.39 -10.43 -0.99
N PHE A 145 -6.60 -10.12 -2.27
CA PHE A 145 -6.90 -11.13 -3.29
C PHE A 145 -5.79 -12.19 -3.41
N TYR A 146 -4.53 -11.76 -3.58
CA TYR A 146 -3.41 -12.70 -3.74
C TYR A 146 -3.13 -13.52 -2.47
N LEU A 147 -3.37 -12.95 -1.29
CA LEU A 147 -3.22 -13.66 -0.03
C LEU A 147 -4.32 -14.71 0.17
N GLU A 148 -5.57 -14.41 -0.16
CA GLU A 148 -6.65 -15.42 -0.13
C GLU A 148 -6.39 -16.52 -1.15
N ARG A 149 -5.95 -16.17 -2.37
CA ARG A 149 -5.59 -17.16 -3.41
C ARG A 149 -4.41 -18.07 -3.00
N ALA A 150 -3.50 -17.59 -2.14
CA ALA A 150 -2.37 -18.38 -1.68
C ALA A 150 -2.75 -19.45 -0.63
N ARG A 151 -3.96 -19.40 -0.06
CA ARG A 151 -4.41 -20.31 1.02
C ARG A 151 -4.77 -21.72 0.56
N GLY A 152 -4.96 -21.94 -0.74
CA GLY A 152 -5.29 -23.27 -1.27
C GLY A 152 -5.97 -23.20 -2.64
N ARG A 153 -6.15 -24.37 -3.28
CA ARG A 153 -6.86 -24.46 -4.58
C ARG A 153 -8.37 -24.37 -4.44
N GLU A 154 -8.92 -24.86 -3.33
CA GLU A 154 -10.35 -24.80 -3.04
C GLU A 154 -10.62 -23.72 -2.01
N PRO A 155 -11.47 -22.72 -2.32
CA PRO A 155 -11.77 -21.67 -1.38
C PRO A 155 -12.68 -22.21 -0.28
N SER A 156 -12.25 -22.02 0.97
CA SER A 156 -13.13 -22.21 2.12
C SER A 156 -14.33 -21.26 2.06
N LEU A 157 -15.41 -21.55 2.78
CA LEU A 157 -16.57 -20.67 2.85
C LEU A 157 -16.21 -19.26 3.34
N ASP A 158 -15.28 -19.16 4.31
CA ASP A 158 -14.70 -17.90 4.80
C ASP A 158 -13.93 -17.16 3.70
N SER A 159 -13.11 -17.88 2.91
CA SER A 159 -12.38 -17.29 1.78
C SER A 159 -13.32 -16.79 0.68
N VAL A 160 -14.39 -17.54 0.36
CA VAL A 160 -15.41 -17.08 -0.60
C VAL A 160 -16.07 -15.80 -0.09
N GLN A 161 -16.47 -15.76 1.19
CA GLN A 161 -17.10 -14.58 1.78
C GLN A 161 -16.18 -13.35 1.73
N LYS A 162 -14.89 -13.50 2.05
CA LYS A 162 -13.89 -12.43 1.94
C LYS A 162 -13.70 -11.94 0.51
N LEU A 163 -13.67 -12.85 -0.46
CA LEU A 163 -13.59 -12.50 -1.88
C LEU A 163 -14.85 -11.76 -2.35
N LEU A 164 -16.03 -12.15 -1.87
CA LEU A 164 -17.29 -11.45 -2.14
C LEU A 164 -17.31 -10.04 -1.53
N SER A 165 -16.89 -9.88 -0.27
CA SER A 165 -16.70 -8.56 0.36
C SER A 165 -15.75 -7.69 -0.46
N LEU A 166 -14.61 -8.25 -0.88
CA LEU A 166 -13.62 -7.55 -1.69
C LEU A 166 -14.20 -7.10 -3.04
N LEU A 167 -14.98 -7.95 -3.71
CA LEU A 167 -15.67 -7.62 -4.95
C LEU A 167 -16.72 -6.51 -4.75
N GLY A 168 -17.49 -6.58 -3.66
CA GLY A 168 -18.44 -5.54 -3.28
C GLY A 168 -17.76 -4.19 -3.09
N PHE A 169 -16.63 -4.18 -2.38
CA PHE A 169 -15.85 -2.96 -2.19
C PHE A 169 -15.23 -2.42 -3.48
N LEU A 170 -14.67 -3.29 -4.33
CA LEU A 170 -14.16 -2.89 -5.63
C LEU A 170 -15.26 -2.27 -6.49
N ARG A 171 -16.49 -2.78 -6.43
CA ARG A 171 -17.65 -2.19 -7.12
C ARG A 171 -17.92 -0.78 -6.61
N ILE A 172 -17.98 -0.57 -5.29
CA ILE A 172 -18.21 0.76 -4.69
C ILE A 172 -17.10 1.74 -5.11
N MET A 173 -15.84 1.30 -5.02
CA MET A 173 -14.67 2.07 -5.43
C MET A 173 -14.76 2.48 -6.91
N MET A 174 -15.10 1.56 -7.81
CA MET A 174 -15.28 1.87 -9.23
C MET A 174 -16.43 2.85 -9.46
N GLN A 175 -17.58 2.65 -8.82
CA GLN A 175 -18.73 3.56 -8.93
C GLN A 175 -18.38 4.99 -8.47
N ALA A 176 -17.55 5.13 -7.43
CA ALA A 176 -17.12 6.43 -6.93
C ALA A 176 -16.16 7.16 -7.89
N LEU A 177 -15.32 6.41 -8.60
CA LEU A 177 -14.13 6.94 -9.30
C LEU A 177 -14.25 6.98 -10.82
N LEU A 178 -15.06 6.11 -11.43
CA LEU A 178 -15.31 6.11 -12.87
C LEU A 178 -15.83 7.46 -13.40
N PRO A 179 -16.68 8.22 -12.67
CA PRO A 179 -17.10 9.55 -13.10
C PRO A 179 -15.98 10.59 -13.11
N GLN A 180 -14.81 10.32 -12.53
CA GLN A 180 -13.68 11.24 -12.48
C GLN A 180 -12.66 10.91 -13.57
N GLU A 181 -12.61 11.69 -14.65
CA GLU A 181 -11.74 11.43 -15.81
C GLU A 181 -10.26 11.19 -15.43
N LYS A 182 -9.72 11.97 -14.48
CA LYS A 182 -8.32 11.86 -14.02
C LYS A 182 -8.01 10.54 -13.31
N LEU A 183 -9.02 9.91 -12.69
CA LEU A 183 -8.89 8.67 -11.93
C LEU A 183 -9.42 7.46 -12.71
N CYS A 184 -10.29 7.68 -13.70
CA CYS A 184 -10.83 6.65 -14.58
C CYS A 184 -9.72 5.89 -15.34
N TRP A 185 -8.67 6.59 -15.77
CA TRP A 185 -7.51 5.92 -16.39
C TRP A 185 -6.75 5.00 -15.43
N LEU A 186 -6.73 5.32 -14.14
CA LEU A 186 -6.12 4.46 -13.14
C LEU A 186 -6.96 3.19 -12.95
N VAL A 187 -8.28 3.32 -12.84
CA VAL A 187 -9.23 2.19 -12.80
C VAL A 187 -9.05 1.25 -14.01
N TYR A 188 -8.95 1.81 -15.22
CA TYR A 188 -8.72 1.03 -16.43
C TYR A 188 -7.41 0.23 -16.37
N ASN A 189 -6.31 0.84 -15.90
CA ASN A 189 -5.02 0.15 -15.74
C ASN A 189 -5.07 -0.97 -14.69
N VAL A 190 -5.83 -0.80 -13.60
CA VAL A 190 -6.02 -1.85 -12.57
C VAL A 190 -6.69 -3.08 -13.17
N LEU A 191 -7.74 -2.85 -13.95
CA LEU A 191 -8.58 -3.91 -14.52
C LEU A 191 -7.88 -4.63 -15.67
N THR A 192 -7.17 -3.90 -16.54
CA THR A 192 -6.57 -4.46 -17.76
C THR A 192 -5.15 -4.98 -17.57
N LYS A 193 -4.28 -4.33 -16.78
CA LYS A 193 -2.87 -4.74 -16.65
C LYS A 193 -2.59 -5.75 -15.52
N ARG A 194 -3.48 -5.89 -14.52
CA ARG A 194 -3.21 -6.73 -13.32
C ARG A 194 -4.12 -7.94 -13.15
N GLN A 195 -4.88 -8.37 -14.18
CA GLN A 195 -5.62 -9.65 -14.24
C GLN A 195 -6.56 -9.96 -13.05
N VAL A 196 -6.99 -8.96 -12.26
CA VAL A 196 -7.87 -9.21 -11.10
C VAL A 196 -9.21 -9.78 -11.55
N PHE A 197 -9.79 -9.26 -12.65
CA PHE A 197 -11.05 -9.77 -13.19
C PHE A 197 -10.88 -11.02 -14.08
N VAL A 198 -9.78 -11.15 -14.83
CA VAL A 198 -9.55 -12.32 -15.69
C VAL A 198 -9.34 -13.60 -14.86
N SER A 199 -8.84 -13.46 -13.62
CA SER A 199 -8.64 -14.59 -12.70
C SER A 199 -9.90 -14.94 -11.88
N ILE A 200 -10.94 -14.11 -11.91
CA ILE A 200 -12.25 -14.38 -11.29
C ILE A 200 -13.22 -14.78 -12.41
N LYS A 201 -12.83 -15.82 -13.16
CA LYS A 201 -13.82 -16.69 -13.80
C LYS A 201 -13.93 -17.90 -12.89
N LEU A 202 -15.03 -17.93 -12.12
CA LEU A 202 -15.56 -19.16 -11.55
C LEU A 202 -15.83 -20.16 -12.69
#